data_AF-A0A2H9RA82-F1
#
_entry.id   AF-A0A2H9RA82-F1
#
_cell.length_a   1.000
_cell.length_b   1.000
_cell.length_c   1.000
_cell.angle_alpha   90.00
_cell.angle_beta   90.00
_cell.angle_gamma   90.00
#
_symmetry.space_group_name_H-M   'P 1'
#
loop_
_entity.id
_entity.type
_entity.pdbx_description
1 polymer ?
#
loop_
_entity_poly.entity_id
_entity_poly.type
_entity_poly.pdbx_seq_one_letter_code
_entity_poly.pdbx_strand_id
1 'polypeptide(L)'
;MQNKNLMIGIAIIASPIVFALIAFPDSFSLSWNQGRGGFIFALVFVVAELIGLKIIISKKRLISVIPLSVAVITYLVGLEYGLRDYILSSAESFNVQLIYSWTWMWDFIVMGIFVMVALSIFFGKRWIRIAPAGPIFLVGSAIILSLDTFFPYDSLGPLQYVVPYLVQTNVWLVNVFDLGTATARDNIMFLKGDFGPMVLQVFWPSAGVHSIIIYSLVMGAFLLKMNIHRNRKLIYFGLGIVGTIGVNMIRIFSLSWYALKVTTDAKQWEEFHSVAGEIMFLPWLFVFLLIVIILETKRLKKSESEGKLPPKNN
;
A
#
# COMPACT_ATOMS: atom_id res chain seq x y z
N MET A 1 -23.03 -17.44 -18.99
CA MET A 1 -22.28 -16.47 -19.84
C MET A 1 -21.91 -15.16 -19.11
N GLN A 2 -22.74 -14.62 -18.20
CA GLN A 2 -22.50 -13.30 -17.56
C GLN A 2 -21.16 -13.19 -16.80
N ASN A 3 -20.75 -14.21 -16.02
CA ASN A 3 -19.46 -14.17 -15.31
C ASN A 3 -18.24 -14.28 -16.22
N LYS A 4 -18.35 -14.87 -17.42
CA LYS A 4 -17.16 -15.17 -18.26
C LYS A 4 -16.50 -13.90 -18.77
N ASN A 5 -17.28 -12.92 -19.23
CA ASN A 5 -16.74 -11.65 -19.74
C ASN A 5 -16.09 -10.80 -18.64
N LEU A 6 -16.67 -10.82 -17.44
CA LEU A 6 -16.08 -10.12 -16.28
C LEU A 6 -14.75 -10.76 -15.88
N MET A 7 -14.68 -12.09 -15.82
CA MET A 7 -13.42 -12.81 -15.55
C MET A 7 -12.37 -12.53 -16.63
N ILE A 8 -12.75 -12.45 -17.90
CA ILE A 8 -11.84 -12.03 -18.98
C ILE A 8 -11.37 -10.58 -18.77
N GLY A 9 -12.28 -9.67 -18.38
CA GLY A 9 -11.90 -8.28 -18.07
C GLY A 9 -10.89 -8.19 -16.93
N ILE A 10 -11.10 -8.97 -15.86
CA ILE A 10 -10.14 -9.09 -14.75
C ILE A 10 -8.81 -9.63 -15.26
N ALA A 11 -8.81 -10.68 -16.09
CA ALA A 11 -7.59 -11.25 -16.65
C ALA A 11 -6.82 -10.25 -17.53
N ILE A 12 -7.51 -9.40 -18.31
CA ILE A 12 -6.88 -8.34 -19.11
C ILE A 12 -6.28 -7.24 -18.22
N ILE A 13 -6.92 -6.89 -17.10
CA ILE A 13 -6.32 -5.94 -16.15
C ILE A 13 -5.12 -6.57 -15.44
N ALA A 14 -5.19 -7.86 -15.13
CA ALA A 14 -4.14 -8.59 -14.45
C ALA A 14 -2.91 -8.86 -15.35
N SER A 15 -3.08 -8.90 -16.69
CA SER A 15 -2.04 -9.41 -17.59
C SER A 15 -0.70 -8.67 -17.51
N PRO A 16 -0.60 -7.33 -17.43
CA PRO A 16 0.70 -6.68 -17.31
C PRO A 16 1.41 -7.02 -15.98
N ILE A 17 0.64 -7.19 -14.89
CA ILE A 17 1.17 -7.51 -13.57
C ILE A 17 1.68 -8.95 -13.55
N VAL A 18 0.87 -9.90 -14.04
CA VAL A 18 1.25 -11.31 -14.14
C VAL A 18 2.43 -11.49 -15.09
N PHE A 19 2.44 -10.76 -16.21
CA PHE A 19 3.58 -10.75 -17.14
C PHE A 19 4.85 -10.30 -16.42
N ALA A 20 4.83 -9.14 -15.75
CA ALA A 20 5.99 -8.64 -15.02
C ALA A 20 6.47 -9.64 -13.96
N LEU A 21 5.54 -10.28 -13.23
CA LEU A 21 5.87 -11.25 -12.20
C LEU A 21 6.60 -12.48 -12.75
N ILE A 22 6.23 -12.93 -13.96
CA ILE A 22 6.83 -14.09 -14.62
C ILE A 22 8.13 -13.72 -15.33
N ALA A 23 8.14 -12.61 -16.07
CA ALA A 23 9.26 -12.21 -16.91
C ALA A 23 10.38 -11.51 -16.12
N PHE A 24 10.01 -10.76 -15.08
CA PHE A 24 10.92 -9.93 -14.27
C PHE A 24 10.70 -10.16 -12.77
N PRO A 25 10.80 -11.41 -12.27
CA PRO A 25 10.49 -11.74 -10.88
C PRO A 25 11.33 -10.93 -9.88
N ASP A 26 12.59 -10.64 -10.20
CA ASP A 26 13.51 -9.89 -9.33
C ASP A 26 13.09 -8.42 -9.15
N SER A 27 12.22 -7.90 -10.01
CA SER A 27 11.65 -6.56 -9.85
C SER A 27 10.55 -6.50 -8.78
N PHE A 28 10.11 -7.63 -8.23
CA PHE A 28 9.10 -7.72 -7.18
C PHE A 28 9.76 -7.84 -5.81
N SER A 29 10.21 -6.71 -5.28
CA SER A 29 10.53 -6.57 -3.86
C SER A 29 9.33 -6.03 -3.07
N LEU A 30 9.17 -6.55 -1.85
CA LEU A 30 8.23 -6.04 -0.85
C LEU A 30 8.89 -4.94 -0.02
N SER A 31 9.32 -3.87 -0.70
CA SER A 31 9.91 -2.69 -0.09
C SER A 31 9.19 -1.43 -0.54
N TRP A 32 9.03 -0.49 0.39
CA TRP A 32 8.14 0.66 0.25
C TRP A 32 8.49 1.61 -0.90
N ASN A 33 9.76 1.66 -1.30
CA ASN A 33 10.25 2.45 -2.44
C ASN A 33 11.10 1.64 -3.42
N GLN A 34 11.08 0.31 -3.32
CA GLN A 34 11.80 -0.56 -4.22
C GLN A 34 10.85 -1.63 -4.75
N GLY A 35 10.70 -1.65 -6.06
CA GLY A 35 10.07 -2.73 -6.79
C GLY A 35 8.57 -2.62 -7.02
N ARG A 36 8.04 -3.69 -7.60
CA ARG A 36 6.66 -3.84 -8.09
C ARG A 36 5.76 -4.62 -7.14
N GLY A 37 6.19 -4.90 -5.91
CA GLY A 37 5.38 -5.63 -4.91
C GLY A 37 3.98 -5.03 -4.73
N GLY A 38 3.91 -3.69 -4.76
CA GLY A 38 2.66 -2.92 -4.77
C GLY A 38 1.62 -3.35 -5.82
N PHE A 39 2.04 -3.80 -7.00
CA PHE A 39 1.12 -4.23 -8.05
C PHE A 39 0.27 -5.43 -7.66
N ILE A 40 0.82 -6.33 -6.84
CA ILE A 40 0.08 -7.49 -6.35
C ILE A 40 -1.07 -7.03 -5.45
N PHE A 41 -0.87 -6.01 -4.61
CA PHE A 41 -1.93 -5.45 -3.77
C PHE A 41 -3.01 -4.74 -4.60
N ALA A 42 -2.60 -3.95 -5.59
CA ALA A 42 -3.53 -3.34 -6.52
C ALA A 42 -4.39 -4.39 -7.23
N LEU A 43 -3.77 -5.50 -7.67
CA LEU A 43 -4.47 -6.61 -8.30
C LEU A 43 -5.45 -7.27 -7.33
N VAL A 44 -5.05 -7.55 -6.08
CA VAL A 44 -5.94 -8.11 -5.06
C VAL A 44 -7.14 -7.20 -4.82
N PHE A 45 -6.96 -5.88 -4.75
CA PHE A 45 -8.09 -4.94 -4.61
C PHE A 45 -9.02 -4.97 -5.82
N VAL A 46 -8.48 -4.91 -7.04
CA VAL A 46 -9.29 -4.98 -8.26
C VAL A 46 -10.08 -6.30 -8.31
N VAL A 47 -9.43 -7.43 -8.03
CA VAL A 47 -10.08 -8.74 -8.00
C VAL A 47 -11.16 -8.77 -6.93
N ALA A 48 -10.86 -8.37 -5.70
CA ALA A 48 -11.81 -8.37 -4.59
C ALA A 48 -13.04 -7.49 -4.85
N GLU A 49 -12.87 -6.35 -5.52
CA GLU A 49 -13.97 -5.44 -5.82
C GLU A 49 -14.82 -5.85 -7.03
N LEU A 50 -14.23 -6.57 -7.98
CA LEU A 50 -14.90 -7.03 -9.20
C LEU A 50 -15.50 -8.42 -9.08
N ILE A 51 -14.91 -9.32 -8.29
CA ILE A 51 -15.37 -10.70 -8.19
C ILE A 51 -16.80 -10.75 -7.60
N GLY A 52 -17.66 -11.58 -8.19
CA GLY A 52 -19.05 -11.72 -7.76
C GLY A 52 -20.01 -10.61 -8.23
N LEU A 53 -19.52 -9.57 -8.94
CA LEU A 53 -20.40 -8.59 -9.57
C LEU A 53 -21.17 -9.21 -10.74
N LYS A 54 -22.49 -9.00 -10.78
CA LYS A 54 -23.36 -9.41 -11.90
C LYS A 54 -23.42 -8.34 -12.99
N ILE A 55 -22.26 -7.84 -13.43
CA ILE A 55 -22.15 -6.80 -14.47
C ILE A 55 -21.63 -7.42 -15.77
N ILE A 56 -22.27 -7.10 -16.88
CA ILE A 56 -21.88 -7.58 -18.21
C ILE A 56 -20.98 -6.54 -18.88
N ILE A 57 -19.75 -6.95 -19.21
CA ILE A 57 -18.85 -6.18 -20.08
C ILE A 57 -19.08 -6.64 -21.53
N SER A 58 -19.24 -5.71 -22.45
CA SER A 58 -19.42 -6.03 -23.87
C SER A 58 -18.10 -6.53 -24.49
N LYS A 59 -18.18 -7.45 -25.46
CA LYS A 59 -16.98 -7.96 -26.16
C LYS A 59 -16.15 -6.84 -26.79
N LYS A 60 -16.82 -5.83 -27.36
CA LYS A 60 -16.15 -4.65 -27.95
C LYS A 60 -15.28 -3.91 -26.92
N ARG A 61 -15.79 -3.73 -25.69
CA ARG A 61 -15.05 -3.08 -24.59
C ARG A 61 -13.86 -3.94 -24.12
N LEU A 62 -14.02 -5.26 -24.05
CA LEU A 62 -12.92 -6.16 -23.72
C LEU A 62 -11.78 -6.05 -24.74
N ILE A 63 -12.13 -6.16 -26.03
CA ILE A 63 -11.16 -6.10 -27.13
C ILE A 63 -10.45 -4.74 -27.16
N SER A 64 -11.14 -3.64 -26.88
CA SER A 64 -10.51 -2.31 -26.87
C SER A 64 -9.47 -2.09 -25.77
N VAL A 65 -9.46 -2.89 -24.70
CA VAL A 65 -8.46 -2.77 -23.62
C VAL A 65 -7.20 -3.60 -23.91
N ILE A 66 -7.28 -4.60 -24.79
CA ILE A 66 -6.14 -5.47 -25.13
C ILE A 66 -4.93 -4.65 -25.63
N PRO A 67 -5.07 -3.70 -26.58
CA PRO A 67 -3.95 -2.87 -27.02
C PRO A 67 -3.30 -2.06 -25.89
N LEU A 68 -4.10 -1.61 -24.91
CA LEU A 68 -3.59 -0.89 -23.75
C LEU A 68 -2.77 -1.80 -22.84
N SER A 69 -3.23 -3.04 -22.61
CA SER A 69 -2.46 -4.03 -21.87
C SER A 69 -1.14 -4.36 -22.59
N VAL A 70 -1.17 -4.49 -23.92
CA VAL A 70 0.03 -4.72 -24.72
C VAL A 70 0.99 -3.53 -24.59
N ALA A 71 0.49 -2.29 -24.66
CA ALA A 71 1.32 -1.10 -24.50
C ALA A 71 2.04 -1.04 -23.14
N VAL A 72 1.35 -1.41 -22.04
CA VAL A 72 1.97 -1.48 -20.72
C VAL A 72 3.00 -2.60 -20.65
N ILE A 73 2.73 -3.76 -21.25
CA ILE A 73 3.70 -4.85 -21.34
C ILE A 73 4.94 -4.40 -22.13
N THR A 74 4.75 -3.72 -23.27
CA THR A 74 5.86 -3.16 -24.06
C THR A 74 6.66 -2.13 -23.27
N TYR A 75 5.99 -1.28 -22.47
CA TYR A 75 6.68 -0.38 -21.55
C TYR A 75 7.53 -1.15 -20.53
N LEU A 76 6.97 -2.16 -19.87
CA LEU A 76 7.67 -2.98 -18.88
C LEU A 76 8.87 -3.71 -19.49
N VAL A 77 8.73 -4.22 -20.70
CA VAL A 77 9.85 -4.80 -21.46
C VAL A 77 10.88 -3.71 -21.76
N GLY A 78 10.47 -2.56 -22.28
CA GLY A 78 11.35 -1.45 -22.62
C GLY A 78 12.21 -0.96 -21.45
N LEU A 79 11.71 -1.04 -20.21
CA LEU A 79 12.49 -0.75 -19.00
C LEU A 79 13.76 -1.58 -18.91
N GLU A 80 13.71 -2.86 -19.31
CA GLU A 80 14.86 -3.77 -19.28
C GLU A 80 15.78 -3.61 -20.51
N TYR A 81 15.35 -2.86 -21.53
CA TYR A 81 16.11 -2.56 -22.75
C TYR A 81 16.50 -1.07 -22.85
N GLY A 82 16.81 -0.45 -21.71
CA GLY A 82 17.42 0.89 -21.65
C GLY A 82 16.46 2.05 -21.36
N LEU A 83 15.14 1.83 -21.33
CA LEU A 83 14.21 2.89 -20.89
C LEU A 83 14.43 3.23 -19.41
N ARG A 84 14.82 2.26 -18.57
CA ARG A 84 15.16 2.52 -17.16
C ARG A 84 16.36 3.45 -17.04
N ASP A 85 17.40 3.25 -17.84
CA ASP A 85 18.59 4.12 -17.85
C ASP A 85 18.25 5.55 -18.31
N TYR A 86 17.33 5.68 -19.27
CA TYR A 86 16.80 6.98 -19.67
C TYR A 86 16.05 7.68 -18.52
N ILE A 87 15.19 6.96 -17.79
CA ILE A 87 14.51 7.50 -16.61
C ILE A 87 15.53 7.92 -15.54
N LEU A 88 16.53 7.08 -15.27
CA LEU A 88 17.59 7.37 -14.29
C LEU A 88 18.39 8.61 -14.67
N SER A 89 18.81 8.74 -15.93
CA SER A 89 19.58 9.91 -16.38
C SER A 89 18.76 11.21 -16.33
N SER A 90 17.44 11.14 -16.53
CA SER A 90 16.57 12.32 -16.37
C SER A 90 16.51 12.85 -14.93
N ALA A 91 16.83 12.03 -13.92
CA ALA A 91 16.73 12.40 -12.51
C ALA A 91 17.59 13.62 -12.15
N GLU A 92 18.76 13.75 -12.77
CA GLU A 92 19.66 14.90 -12.58
C GLU A 92 19.01 16.20 -13.06
N SER A 93 18.31 16.15 -14.21
CA SER A 93 17.62 17.32 -14.78
C SER A 93 16.47 17.83 -13.90
N PHE A 94 15.87 16.96 -13.09
CA PHE A 94 14.78 17.28 -12.18
C PHE A 94 15.21 17.49 -10.73
N ASN A 95 16.54 17.49 -10.46
CA ASN A 95 17.09 17.62 -9.10
C ASN A 95 16.50 16.62 -8.10
N VAL A 96 16.31 15.38 -8.57
CA VAL A 96 15.77 14.27 -7.78
C VAL A 96 16.68 13.97 -6.60
N GLN A 97 16.12 13.88 -5.41
CA GLN A 97 16.87 13.59 -4.18
C GLN A 97 16.96 12.09 -3.89
N LEU A 98 15.93 11.31 -4.27
CA LEU A 98 15.86 9.88 -4.00
C LEU A 98 15.55 9.06 -5.27
N ILE A 99 16.61 8.49 -5.85
CA ILE A 99 16.59 7.87 -7.19
C ILE A 99 15.71 6.62 -7.29
N TYR A 100 15.62 5.82 -6.22
CA TYR A 100 14.79 4.62 -6.22
C TYR A 100 13.31 4.99 -6.32
N SER A 101 12.84 5.92 -5.51
CA SER A 101 11.47 6.45 -5.57
C SER A 101 11.15 7.05 -6.94
N TRP A 102 12.09 7.80 -7.54
CA TRP A 102 11.94 8.31 -8.90
C TRP A 102 11.71 7.20 -9.93
N THR A 103 12.54 6.17 -9.87
CA THR A 103 12.52 5.05 -10.82
C THR A 103 11.20 4.31 -10.76
N TRP A 104 10.77 3.93 -9.55
CA TRP A 104 9.56 3.11 -9.38
C TRP A 104 8.27 3.91 -9.46
N MET A 105 8.29 5.22 -9.18
CA MET A 105 7.13 6.10 -9.35
C MET A 105 6.49 5.94 -10.73
N TRP A 106 7.30 5.90 -11.79
CA TRP A 106 6.81 5.78 -13.17
C TRP A 106 6.05 4.48 -13.43
N ASP A 107 6.52 3.37 -12.87
CA ASP A 107 5.83 2.08 -12.96
C ASP A 107 4.42 2.18 -12.36
N PHE A 108 4.27 2.81 -11.19
CA PHE A 108 2.97 3.03 -10.55
C PHE A 108 2.09 4.04 -11.30
N ILE A 109 2.66 5.08 -11.91
CA ILE A 109 1.93 6.02 -12.76
C ILE A 109 1.35 5.29 -13.98
N VAL A 110 2.18 4.55 -14.72
CA VAL A 110 1.77 3.84 -15.93
C VAL A 110 0.71 2.79 -15.61
N MET A 111 0.92 2.00 -14.54
CA MET A 111 -0.05 1.01 -14.10
C MET A 111 -1.35 1.65 -13.61
N GLY A 112 -1.27 2.74 -12.83
CA GLY A 112 -2.44 3.49 -12.36
C GLY A 112 -3.29 4.03 -13.50
N ILE A 113 -2.66 4.67 -14.50
CA ILE A 113 -3.33 5.15 -15.71
C ILE A 113 -3.99 3.98 -16.44
N PHE A 114 -3.26 2.88 -16.67
CA PHE A 114 -3.81 1.72 -17.35
C PHE A 114 -5.04 1.16 -16.66
N VAL A 115 -4.99 0.91 -15.34
CA VAL A 115 -6.12 0.37 -14.59
C VAL A 115 -7.31 1.34 -14.61
N MET A 116 -7.09 2.64 -14.43
CA MET A 116 -8.16 3.65 -14.50
C MET A 116 -8.83 3.70 -15.88
N VAL A 117 -8.03 3.67 -16.96
CA VAL A 117 -8.54 3.69 -18.34
C VAL A 117 -9.29 2.40 -18.65
N ALA A 118 -8.74 1.24 -18.29
CA ALA A 118 -9.38 -0.06 -18.47
C ALA A 118 -10.75 -0.13 -17.76
N LEU A 119 -10.80 0.27 -16.49
CA LEU A 119 -12.03 0.33 -15.71
C LEU A 119 -13.03 1.36 -16.29
N SER A 120 -12.54 2.50 -16.78
CA SER A 120 -13.37 3.50 -17.47
C SER A 120 -13.98 2.97 -18.76
N ILE A 121 -13.23 2.20 -19.54
CA ILE A 121 -13.75 1.55 -20.76
C ILE A 121 -14.79 0.48 -20.39
N PHE A 122 -14.53 -0.33 -19.36
CA PHE A 122 -15.44 -1.40 -18.95
C PHE A 122 -16.76 -0.86 -18.38
N PHE A 123 -16.70 0.11 -17.47
CA PHE A 123 -17.85 0.52 -16.66
C PHE A 123 -18.29 1.98 -16.89
N GLY A 124 -17.62 2.74 -17.74
CA GLY A 124 -17.83 4.19 -17.86
C GLY A 124 -17.53 4.89 -16.53
N LYS A 125 -18.11 6.07 -16.28
CA LYS A 125 -17.92 6.84 -15.03
C LYS A 125 -18.30 6.07 -13.74
N ARG A 126 -19.02 4.96 -13.84
CA ARG A 126 -19.46 4.15 -12.68
C ARG A 126 -18.30 3.40 -12.02
N TRP A 127 -17.15 3.24 -12.68
CA TRP A 127 -16.02 2.51 -12.10
C TRP A 127 -15.58 3.05 -10.75
N ILE A 128 -15.66 4.38 -10.53
CA ILE A 128 -15.28 5.05 -9.28
C ILE A 128 -16.08 4.54 -8.08
N ARG A 129 -17.30 4.01 -8.31
CA ARG A 129 -18.11 3.39 -7.26
C ARG A 129 -18.00 1.86 -7.23
N ILE A 130 -17.52 1.26 -8.33
CA ILE A 130 -17.48 -0.19 -8.51
C ILE A 130 -16.14 -0.78 -8.05
N ALA A 131 -15.03 -0.23 -8.53
CA ALA A 131 -13.69 -0.73 -8.21
C ALA A 131 -12.66 0.42 -8.01
N PRO A 132 -12.87 1.32 -7.03
CA PRO A 132 -11.94 2.42 -6.78
C PRO A 132 -10.66 2.03 -6.02
N ALA A 133 -10.62 0.95 -5.25
CA ALA A 133 -9.53 0.70 -4.30
C ALA A 133 -8.19 0.43 -5.00
N GLY A 134 -8.18 -0.35 -6.09
CA GLY A 134 -6.98 -0.59 -6.89
C GLY A 134 -6.38 0.69 -7.48
N PRO A 135 -7.16 1.50 -8.23
CA PRO A 135 -6.73 2.82 -8.69
C PRO A 135 -6.24 3.75 -7.60
N ILE A 136 -6.97 3.84 -6.47
CA ILE A 136 -6.59 4.69 -5.35
C ILE A 136 -5.25 4.25 -4.76
N PHE A 137 -5.03 2.94 -4.63
CA PHE A 137 -3.75 2.41 -4.16
C PHE A 137 -2.61 2.75 -5.13
N LEU A 138 -2.75 2.46 -6.43
CA LEU A 138 -1.70 2.71 -7.43
C LEU A 138 -1.34 4.20 -7.54
N VAL A 139 -2.36 5.06 -7.63
CA VAL A 139 -2.17 6.51 -7.71
C VAL A 139 -1.62 7.07 -6.39
N GLY A 140 -2.11 6.56 -5.25
CA GLY A 140 -1.60 6.92 -3.93
C GLY A 140 -0.12 6.57 -3.78
N SER A 141 0.29 5.37 -4.20
CA SER A 141 1.70 4.95 -4.21
C SER A 141 2.53 5.83 -5.15
N ALA A 142 2.04 6.17 -6.35
CA ALA A 142 2.73 7.09 -7.24
C ALA A 142 2.93 8.48 -6.60
N ILE A 143 1.91 9.02 -5.92
CA ILE A 143 2.01 10.30 -5.21
C ILE A 143 3.04 10.21 -4.08
N ILE A 144 3.03 9.12 -3.31
CA ILE A 144 3.96 8.95 -2.18
C ILE A 144 5.41 8.80 -2.67
N LEU A 145 5.64 8.03 -3.73
CA LEU A 145 6.96 7.91 -4.35
C LEU A 145 7.40 9.25 -4.97
N SER A 146 6.47 10.03 -5.51
CA SER A 146 6.75 11.40 -5.98
C SER A 146 7.14 12.33 -4.84
N LEU A 147 6.40 12.30 -3.73
CA LEU A 147 6.74 13.06 -2.52
C LEU A 147 8.12 12.67 -2.00
N ASP A 148 8.44 11.38 -1.95
CA ASP A 148 9.75 10.90 -1.49
C ASP A 148 10.88 11.22 -2.48
N THR A 149 10.59 11.29 -3.77
CA THR A 149 11.55 11.72 -4.81
C THR A 149 12.05 13.15 -4.58
N PHE A 150 11.13 14.06 -4.27
CA PHE A 150 11.41 15.51 -4.22
C PHE A 150 11.55 16.06 -2.79
N PHE A 151 10.94 15.40 -1.82
CA PHE A 151 10.90 15.77 -0.41
C PHE A 151 11.16 14.53 0.48
N PRO A 152 12.34 13.90 0.36
CA PRO A 152 12.66 12.72 1.15
C PRO A 152 12.85 13.06 2.63
N TYR A 153 12.95 11.99 3.44
CA TYR A 153 13.36 12.07 4.83
C TYR A 153 12.41 12.92 5.70
N ASP A 154 12.93 13.91 6.42
CA ASP A 154 12.20 14.78 7.35
C ASP A 154 11.76 16.11 6.74
N SER A 155 11.99 16.33 5.43
CA SER A 155 11.68 17.60 4.75
C SER A 155 10.17 17.92 4.71
N LEU A 156 9.30 16.92 4.80
CA LEU A 156 7.85 17.08 4.97
C LEU A 156 7.48 17.25 6.45
N GLY A 157 7.79 18.44 6.99
CA GLY A 157 7.63 18.80 8.41
C GLY A 157 6.31 18.35 9.08
N PRO A 158 5.12 18.58 8.48
CA PRO A 158 3.86 18.13 9.07
C PRO A 158 3.73 16.61 9.22
N LEU A 159 4.30 15.82 8.30
CA LEU A 159 4.28 14.36 8.39
C LEU A 159 5.31 13.85 9.41
N GLN A 160 6.43 14.56 9.55
CA GLN A 160 7.48 14.23 10.51
C GLN A 160 7.08 14.52 11.97
N TYR A 161 6.11 15.42 12.19
CA TYR A 161 5.69 15.85 13.54
C TYR A 161 5.34 14.71 14.50
N VAL A 162 4.72 13.63 13.99
CA VAL A 162 4.30 12.50 14.84
C VAL A 162 5.44 11.55 15.21
N VAL A 163 6.56 11.61 14.49
CA VAL A 163 7.64 10.62 14.58
C VAL A 163 8.35 10.63 15.94
N PRO A 164 8.72 11.79 16.53
CA PRO A 164 9.37 11.81 17.83
C PRO A 164 8.57 11.12 18.93
N TYR A 165 7.24 11.23 18.92
CA TYR A 165 6.38 10.56 19.89
C TYR A 165 6.42 9.04 19.76
N LEU A 166 6.46 8.52 18.53
CA LEU A 166 6.57 7.09 18.27
C LEU A 166 7.96 6.56 18.68
N VAL A 167 9.02 7.31 18.36
CA VAL A 167 10.39 7.00 18.76
C VAL A 167 10.53 6.96 20.28
N GLN A 168 10.02 7.96 21.00
CA GLN A 168 10.06 8.00 22.47
C GLN A 168 9.28 6.84 23.09
N THR A 169 8.09 6.53 22.55
CA THR A 169 7.30 5.37 23.02
C THR A 169 8.08 4.07 22.82
N ASN A 170 8.76 3.92 21.69
CA ASN A 170 9.58 2.75 21.42
C ASN A 170 10.77 2.62 22.37
N VAL A 171 11.49 3.71 22.63
CA VAL A 171 12.57 3.75 23.62
C VAL A 171 12.07 3.34 25.01
N TRP A 172 10.90 3.85 25.41
CA TRP A 172 10.28 3.45 26.66
C TRP A 172 10.00 1.94 26.70
N LEU A 173 9.44 1.36 25.63
CA LEU A 173 9.21 -0.09 25.54
C LEU A 173 10.52 -0.88 25.66
N VAL A 174 11.57 -0.50 24.94
CA VAL A 174 12.88 -1.16 24.99
C VAL A 174 13.43 -1.21 26.41
N ASN A 175 13.37 -0.10 27.14
CA ASN A 175 13.88 0.01 28.50
C ASN A 175 13.00 -0.76 29.51
N VAL A 176 11.67 -0.73 29.35
CA VAL A 176 10.73 -1.47 30.23
C VAL A 176 10.90 -2.99 30.09
N PHE A 177 11.21 -3.47 28.89
CA PHE A 177 11.46 -4.89 28.63
C PHE A 177 12.93 -5.31 28.87
N ASP A 178 13.79 -4.41 29.35
CA ASP A 178 15.21 -4.68 29.64
C ASP A 178 15.96 -5.32 28.46
N LEU A 179 15.69 -4.83 27.24
CA LEU A 179 16.31 -5.36 26.01
C LEU A 179 17.72 -4.80 25.75
N GLY A 180 18.17 -3.86 26.57
CA GLY A 180 19.36 -3.05 26.40
C GLY A 180 19.09 -1.61 26.83
N THR A 181 20.04 -0.71 26.57
CA THR A 181 19.83 0.71 26.86
C THR A 181 19.41 1.46 25.61
N ALA A 182 18.29 2.17 25.67
CA ALA A 182 17.83 3.03 24.60
C ALA A 182 17.59 4.47 25.08
N THR A 183 18.00 5.43 24.26
CA THR A 183 17.68 6.86 24.42
C THR A 183 17.26 7.45 23.08
N ALA A 184 16.53 8.57 23.11
CA ALA A 184 16.08 9.26 21.90
C ALA A 184 16.34 10.75 21.97
N ARG A 185 16.57 11.34 20.80
CA ARG A 185 16.59 12.77 20.56
C ARG A 185 15.89 13.05 19.24
N ASP A 186 14.77 13.78 19.30
CA ASP A 186 13.92 14.07 18.14
C ASP A 186 13.49 12.78 17.42
N ASN A 187 13.92 12.57 16.17
CA ASN A 187 13.65 11.38 15.39
C ASN A 187 14.81 10.36 15.37
N ILE A 188 15.84 10.58 16.18
CA ILE A 188 17.02 9.73 16.29
C ILE A 188 16.93 8.89 17.57
N MET A 189 17.25 7.61 17.45
CA MET A 189 17.28 6.63 18.52
C MET A 189 18.69 6.07 18.67
N PHE A 190 19.21 6.11 19.89
CA PHE A 190 20.49 5.53 20.25
C PHE A 190 20.22 4.23 20.98
N LEU A 191 20.69 3.13 20.42
CA LEU A 191 20.52 1.78 20.93
C LEU A 191 21.87 1.22 21.34
N LYS A 192 21.93 0.52 22.47
CA LYS A 192 23.09 -0.26 22.87
C LYS A 192 22.60 -1.58 23.47
N GLY A 193 22.90 -2.65 22.76
CA GLY A 193 22.51 -4.02 23.10
C GLY A 193 23.69 -4.97 23.10
N ASP A 194 23.40 -6.25 22.90
CA ASP A 194 24.35 -7.35 23.09
C ASP A 194 25.45 -7.38 22.02
N PHE A 195 25.17 -6.80 20.85
CA PHE A 195 26.08 -6.75 19.69
C PHE A 195 26.80 -5.39 19.53
N GLY A 196 26.55 -4.44 20.44
CA GLY A 196 27.15 -3.11 20.43
C GLY A 196 26.14 -1.98 20.24
N PRO A 197 26.63 -0.75 20.02
CA PRO A 197 25.80 0.42 19.79
C PRO A 197 25.32 0.52 18.33
N MET A 198 24.10 0.99 18.12
CA MET A 198 23.55 1.33 16.81
C MET A 198 22.71 2.62 16.92
N VAL A 199 22.77 3.46 15.89
CA VAL A 199 21.97 4.69 15.81
C VAL A 199 20.97 4.54 14.67
N LEU A 200 19.70 4.76 14.98
CA LEU A 200 18.61 4.69 14.00
C LEU A 200 17.96 6.07 13.86
N GLN A 201 17.87 6.57 12.64
CA GLN A 201 17.08 7.75 12.34
C GLN A 201 15.75 7.34 11.71
N VAL A 202 14.66 7.80 12.28
CA VAL A 202 13.31 7.43 11.85
C VAL A 202 12.68 8.57 11.07
N PHE A 203 12.23 8.28 9.86
CA PHE A 203 11.50 9.23 9.02
C PHE A 203 10.02 8.89 8.97
N TRP A 204 9.17 9.85 8.62
CA TRP A 204 7.72 9.67 8.56
C TRP A 204 7.26 8.44 7.75
N PRO A 205 7.89 8.04 6.61
CA PRO A 205 7.46 6.84 5.90
C PRO A 205 7.71 5.59 6.75
N SER A 206 8.88 5.54 7.40
CA SER A 206 9.30 4.42 8.26
C SER A 206 8.51 4.35 9.57
N ALA A 207 8.17 5.51 10.15
CA ALA A 207 7.32 5.62 11.33
C ALA A 207 5.87 5.17 11.09
N GLY A 208 5.51 4.92 9.83
CA GLY A 208 4.21 4.39 9.46
C GLY A 208 3.15 5.44 9.18
N VAL A 209 3.54 6.68 8.91
CA VAL A 209 2.62 7.69 8.36
C VAL A 209 2.18 7.27 6.95
N HIS A 210 3.08 6.68 6.16
CA HIS A 210 2.77 6.08 4.86
C HIS A 210 1.64 5.03 4.98
N SER A 211 1.76 4.08 5.91
CA SER A 211 0.74 3.04 6.10
C SER A 211 -0.61 3.62 6.57
N ILE A 212 -0.62 4.66 7.41
CA ILE A 212 -1.85 5.37 7.81
C ILE A 212 -2.53 6.03 6.60
N ILE A 213 -1.77 6.65 5.70
CA ILE A 213 -2.30 7.26 4.47
C ILE A 213 -2.92 6.17 3.57
N ILE A 214 -2.19 5.10 3.28
CA ILE A 214 -2.71 3.99 2.46
C ILE A 214 -3.96 3.39 3.08
N TYR A 215 -3.91 3.06 4.38
CA TYR A 215 -5.07 2.55 5.11
C TYR A 215 -6.26 3.50 4.96
N SER A 216 -6.06 4.79 5.18
CA SER A 216 -7.14 5.79 5.15
C SER A 216 -7.79 5.88 3.78
N LEU A 217 -6.99 5.86 2.71
CA LEU A 217 -7.47 5.93 1.34
C LEU A 217 -8.24 4.65 0.95
N VAL A 218 -7.65 3.48 1.18
CA VAL A 218 -8.24 2.19 0.82
C VAL A 218 -9.48 1.89 1.67
N MET A 219 -9.37 2.01 2.99
CA MET A 219 -10.47 1.74 3.91
C MET A 219 -11.59 2.77 3.76
N GLY A 220 -11.26 4.04 3.52
CA GLY A 220 -12.23 5.09 3.21
C GLY A 220 -13.05 4.75 1.97
N ALA A 221 -12.39 4.40 0.86
CA ALA A 221 -13.06 3.99 -0.37
C ALA A 221 -13.97 2.76 -0.17
N PHE A 222 -13.46 1.75 0.54
CA PHE A 222 -14.19 0.52 0.82
C PHE A 222 -15.44 0.77 1.70
N LEU A 223 -15.27 1.48 2.82
CA LEU A 223 -16.38 1.81 3.71
C LEU A 223 -17.42 2.68 3.02
N LEU A 224 -17.04 3.63 2.16
CA LEU A 224 -17.98 4.46 1.42
C LEU A 224 -18.92 3.61 0.54
N LYS A 225 -18.40 2.56 -0.08
CA LYS A 225 -19.17 1.62 -0.92
C LYS A 225 -20.14 0.74 -0.12
N MET A 226 -19.81 0.39 1.12
CA MET A 226 -20.66 -0.48 1.93
C MET A 226 -21.93 0.24 2.43
N ASN A 227 -23.05 -0.48 2.46
CA ASN A 227 -24.30 0.03 3.04
C ASN A 227 -24.31 -0.08 4.58
N ILE A 228 -23.45 0.71 5.22
CA ILE A 228 -23.27 0.75 6.69
C ILE A 228 -23.73 2.13 7.19
N HIS A 229 -24.30 2.18 8.40
CA HIS A 229 -24.64 3.45 9.03
C HIS A 229 -23.38 4.32 9.26
N ARG A 230 -23.47 5.64 9.03
CA ARG A 230 -22.32 6.57 9.07
C ARG A 230 -21.50 6.45 10.35
N ASN A 231 -22.15 6.39 11.51
CA ASN A 231 -21.44 6.28 12.80
C ASN A 231 -20.58 5.01 12.88
N ARG A 232 -21.05 3.87 12.34
CA ARG A 232 -20.26 2.64 12.35
C ARG A 232 -19.10 2.71 11.36
N LYS A 233 -19.29 3.34 10.20
CA LYS A 233 -18.18 3.62 9.27
C LYS A 233 -17.08 4.42 9.97
N LEU A 234 -17.45 5.48 10.71
CA LEU A 234 -16.50 6.29 11.47
C LEU A 234 -15.78 5.47 12.56
N ILE A 235 -16.51 4.61 13.29
CA ILE A 235 -15.91 3.73 14.30
C ILE A 235 -14.92 2.75 13.66
N TYR A 236 -15.30 2.04 12.59
CA TYR A 236 -14.38 1.12 11.92
C TYR A 236 -13.18 1.86 11.34
N PHE A 237 -13.40 3.02 10.74
CA PHE A 237 -12.32 3.84 10.21
C PHE A 237 -11.33 4.23 11.32
N GLY A 238 -11.81 4.77 12.44
CA GLY A 238 -10.98 5.14 13.58
C GLY A 238 -10.27 3.95 14.24
N LEU A 239 -10.97 2.83 14.44
CA LEU A 239 -10.36 1.61 14.99
C LEU A 239 -9.22 1.09 14.13
N GLY A 240 -9.35 1.13 12.80
CA GLY A 240 -8.27 0.70 11.94
C GLY A 240 -7.12 1.71 11.86
N ILE A 241 -7.35 3.02 12.07
CA ILE A 241 -6.24 3.99 12.29
C ILE A 241 -5.46 3.59 13.54
N VAL A 242 -6.16 3.38 14.67
CA VAL A 242 -5.53 2.99 15.93
C VAL A 242 -4.75 1.68 15.79
N GLY A 243 -5.34 0.67 15.15
CA GLY A 243 -4.64 -0.58 14.90
C GLY A 243 -3.46 -0.44 13.93
N THR A 244 -3.55 0.45 12.93
CA THR A 244 -2.40 0.75 12.05
C THR A 244 -1.26 1.40 12.82
N ILE A 245 -1.55 2.35 13.71
CA ILE A 245 -0.56 2.92 14.63
C ILE A 245 0.06 1.83 15.52
N GLY A 246 -0.76 0.92 16.06
CA GLY A 246 -0.30 -0.20 16.86
C GLY A 246 0.66 -1.13 16.10
N VAL A 247 0.32 -1.50 14.87
CA VAL A 247 1.17 -2.32 14.00
C VAL A 247 2.48 -1.59 13.65
N ASN A 248 2.41 -0.29 13.38
CA ASN A 248 3.60 0.53 13.17
C ASN A 248 4.50 0.59 14.41
N MET A 249 3.92 0.64 15.61
CA MET A 249 4.69 0.57 16.86
C MET A 249 5.38 -0.78 17.01
N ILE A 250 4.67 -1.89 16.73
CA ILE A 250 5.27 -3.24 16.73
C ILE A 250 6.42 -3.33 15.72
N ARG A 251 6.28 -2.69 14.55
CA ARG A 251 7.34 -2.63 13.53
C ARG A 251 8.58 -1.90 14.06
N ILE A 252 8.43 -0.68 14.57
CA ILE A 252 9.55 0.10 15.11
C ILE A 252 10.23 -0.67 16.25
N PHE A 253 9.44 -1.28 17.13
CA PHE A 253 9.94 -2.11 18.22
C PHE A 253 10.70 -3.33 17.74
N SER A 254 10.20 -4.03 16.72
CA SER A 254 10.88 -5.19 16.14
C SER A 254 12.21 -4.79 15.51
N LEU A 255 12.29 -3.61 14.87
CA LEU A 255 13.54 -3.08 14.31
C LEU A 255 14.57 -2.73 15.37
N SER A 256 14.14 -2.15 16.49
CA SER A 256 15.01 -1.89 17.63
C SER A 256 15.45 -3.18 18.31
N TRP A 257 14.54 -4.14 18.50
CA TRP A 257 14.87 -5.45 19.03
C TRP A 257 15.92 -6.15 18.17
N TYR A 258 15.76 -6.13 16.84
CA TYR A 258 16.72 -6.73 15.91
C TYR A 258 18.11 -6.08 16.03
N ALA A 259 18.15 -4.75 16.10
CA ALA A 259 19.40 -3.98 16.32
C ALA A 259 20.07 -4.31 17.67
N LEU A 260 19.27 -4.56 18.72
CA LEU A 260 19.78 -4.80 20.07
C LEU A 260 20.22 -6.24 20.30
N LYS A 261 19.50 -7.22 19.70
CA LYS A 261 19.57 -8.64 20.07
C LYS A 261 20.03 -9.57 18.95
N VAL A 262 20.18 -9.08 17.72
CA VAL A 262 20.55 -9.93 16.59
C VAL A 262 21.80 -9.42 15.89
N THR A 263 21.83 -8.15 15.48
CA THR A 263 22.95 -7.61 14.71
C THR A 263 23.01 -6.08 14.77
N THR A 264 24.23 -5.55 14.77
CA THR A 264 24.50 -4.12 14.52
C THR A 264 25.09 -3.91 13.12
N ASP A 265 25.15 -4.96 12.28
CA ASP A 265 25.53 -4.84 10.89
C ASP A 265 24.45 -4.10 10.10
N ALA A 266 24.81 -2.95 9.53
CA ALA A 266 23.87 -2.07 8.87
C ALA A 266 23.19 -2.73 7.66
N LYS A 267 23.91 -3.59 6.94
CA LYS A 267 23.36 -4.26 5.75
C LYS A 267 22.29 -5.28 6.14
N GLN A 268 22.59 -6.16 7.10
CA GLN A 268 21.61 -7.14 7.60
C GLN A 268 20.40 -6.47 8.25
N TRP A 269 20.61 -5.35 8.95
CA TRP A 269 19.50 -4.58 9.52
C TRP A 269 18.62 -3.95 8.43
N GLU A 270 19.22 -3.37 7.39
CA GLU A 270 18.49 -2.76 6.28
C GLU A 270 17.69 -3.80 5.49
N GLU A 271 18.25 -5.00 5.28
CA GLU A 271 17.53 -6.12 4.67
C GLU A 271 16.25 -6.47 5.47
N PHE A 272 16.34 -6.54 6.80
CA PHE A 272 15.16 -6.74 7.64
C PHE A 272 14.20 -5.53 7.60
N HIS A 273 14.72 -4.30 7.67
CA HIS A 273 13.95 -3.06 7.65
C HIS A 273 13.12 -2.90 6.38
N SER A 274 13.71 -3.24 5.24
CA SER A 274 13.08 -3.12 3.92
C SER A 274 11.79 -3.93 3.81
N VAL A 275 11.72 -5.10 4.45
CA VAL A 275 10.58 -6.03 4.36
C VAL A 275 9.62 -5.94 5.55
N ALA A 276 10.12 -5.59 6.75
CA ALA A 276 9.33 -5.62 7.98
C ALA A 276 8.06 -4.76 7.92
N GLY A 277 8.12 -3.61 7.23
CA GLY A 277 6.96 -2.73 7.09
C GLY A 277 5.80 -3.37 6.33
N GLU A 278 6.11 -3.98 5.20
CA GLU A 278 5.11 -4.59 4.33
C GLU A 278 4.51 -5.86 4.93
N ILE A 279 5.36 -6.74 5.50
CA ILE A 279 4.91 -7.98 6.13
C ILE A 279 3.98 -7.72 7.33
N MET A 280 4.15 -6.62 8.06
CA MET A 280 3.29 -6.34 9.22
C MET A 280 2.03 -5.57 8.83
N PHE A 281 2.15 -4.54 7.98
CA PHE A 281 1.03 -3.66 7.66
C PHE A 281 -0.02 -4.33 6.77
N LEU A 282 0.40 -5.07 5.74
CA LEU A 282 -0.52 -5.58 4.74
C LEU A 282 -1.42 -6.70 5.27
N PRO A 283 -0.91 -7.72 5.98
CA PRO A 283 -1.77 -8.69 6.65
C PRO A 283 -2.74 -8.02 7.61
N TRP A 284 -2.31 -7.01 8.37
CA TRP A 284 -3.19 -6.23 9.23
C TRP A 284 -4.34 -5.58 8.45
N LEU A 285 -4.04 -4.87 7.36
CA LEU A 285 -5.05 -4.21 6.53
C LEU A 285 -6.10 -5.21 6.01
N PHE A 286 -5.65 -6.35 5.49
CA PHE A 286 -6.55 -7.40 4.97
C PHE A 286 -7.36 -8.07 6.07
N VAL A 287 -6.74 -8.44 7.19
CA VAL A 287 -7.42 -9.03 8.34
C VAL A 287 -8.49 -8.09 8.87
N PHE A 288 -8.16 -6.80 9.01
CA PHE A 288 -9.11 -5.80 9.49
C PHE A 288 -10.29 -5.62 8.53
N LEU A 289 -10.04 -5.52 7.22
CA LEU A 289 -11.08 -5.47 6.20
C LEU A 289 -12.00 -6.69 6.27
N LEU A 290 -11.44 -7.89 6.36
CA LEU A 290 -12.19 -9.13 6.50
C LEU A 290 -13.05 -9.15 7.76
N ILE A 291 -12.51 -8.70 8.89
CA ILE A 291 -13.27 -8.58 10.15
C ILE A 291 -14.47 -7.66 9.96
N VAL A 292 -14.28 -6.47 9.38
CA VAL A 292 -15.39 -5.53 9.13
C VAL A 292 -16.45 -6.13 8.21
N ILE A 293 -16.04 -6.81 7.14
CA ILE A 293 -16.95 -7.49 6.21
C ILE A 293 -17.75 -8.58 6.94
N ILE A 294 -17.09 -9.43 7.71
CA ILE A 294 -17.74 -10.53 8.45
C ILE A 294 -18.73 -9.98 9.47
N LEU A 295 -18.34 -8.96 10.23
CA LEU A 295 -19.19 -8.34 11.25
C LEU A 295 -20.44 -7.70 10.64
N GLU A 296 -20.30 -6.92 9.57
CA GLU A 296 -21.46 -6.29 8.92
C GLU A 296 -22.31 -7.29 8.15
N THR A 297 -21.72 -8.33 7.55
CA THR A 297 -22.49 -9.42 6.91
C THR A 297 -23.34 -10.17 7.93
N LYS A 298 -22.78 -10.51 9.10
CA LYS A 298 -23.55 -11.14 10.20
C LYS A 298 -24.67 -10.23 10.70
N ARG A 299 -24.41 -8.93 10.84
CA ARG A 299 -25.42 -7.96 11.27
C ARG A 299 -26.55 -7.80 10.27
N LEU A 300 -26.24 -7.71 8.96
CA LEU A 300 -27.25 -7.61 7.92
C LEU A 300 -28.20 -8.81 7.95
N LYS A 301 -27.64 -10.03 8.02
CA LYS A 301 -28.45 -11.26 8.15
C LYS A 301 -29.34 -11.25 9.39
N LYS A 302 -28.84 -10.78 10.53
CA LYS A 302 -29.61 -10.66 11.77
C LYS A 302 -30.74 -9.63 11.65
N SER A 303 -30.45 -8.47 11.05
CA SER A 303 -31.43 -7.42 10.79
C SER A 303 -32.53 -7.87 9.83
N GLU A 304 -32.19 -8.65 8.79
CA GLU A 304 -33.15 -9.30 7.89
C GLU A 304 -34.04 -10.31 8.64
N SER A 305 -33.47 -11.15 9.51
CA SER A 305 -34.26 -12.09 10.32
C SER A 305 -35.19 -11.43 11.34
N GLU A 306 -34.84 -10.23 11.82
CA GLU A 306 -35.64 -9.46 12.78
C GLU A 306 -36.64 -8.50 12.11
N GLY A 307 -36.73 -8.47 10.77
CA GLY A 307 -37.60 -7.55 10.02
C GLY A 307 -37.18 -6.07 10.10
N LYS A 308 -35.99 -5.77 10.66
CA LYS A 308 -35.45 -4.41 10.81
C LYS A 308 -34.49 -4.12 9.65
N LEU A 309 -35.03 -3.90 8.46
CA LEU A 309 -34.21 -3.47 7.33
C LEU A 309 -33.69 -2.04 7.59
N PRO A 310 -32.40 -1.77 7.41
CA PRO A 310 -31.90 -0.40 7.46
C PRO A 310 -32.57 0.42 6.35
N PRO A 311 -32.83 1.73 6.57
CA PRO A 311 -33.35 2.58 5.51
C PRO A 311 -32.39 2.54 4.31
N LYS A 312 -32.94 2.34 3.11
CA LYS A 312 -32.17 2.52 1.88
C LYS A 312 -31.75 3.99 1.82
N ASN A 313 -30.46 4.26 2.05
CA ASN A 313 -29.91 5.56 1.72
C ASN A 313 -29.90 5.67 0.19
N ASN A 314 -30.74 6.57 -0.34
CA ASN A 314 -30.64 7.07 -1.71
C ASN A 314 -29.32 7.83 -1.92
#